data_AF-A0A7X9JBJ7-F1
#
_entry.id   AF-A0A7X9JBJ7-F1
#
_cell.length_a   1.000
_cell.length_b   1.000
_cell.length_c   1.000
_cell.angle_alpha   90.00
_cell.angle_beta   90.00
_cell.angle_gamma   90.00
#
_symmetry.space_group_name_H-M   'P 1'
#
loop_
_entity.id
_entity.type
_entity.pdbx_description
1 polymer ?
#
loop_
_entity_poly.entity_id
_entity_poly.type
_entity_poly.pdbx_seq_one_letter_code
_entity_poly.pdbx_strand_id
1 'polypeptide(L)'
;MDTDFYRSQGITASELMQKSFPEPKWAIPGILPEGLNILGGKPKKGKSILALNICLDIALGKPALGKIHIEGGSVIYFALEDNYRRLQERMATMLGDDDAPERLTLFNEIRGDDNSKLIKLEQVIKNHDNPRLIVIDTLAKFYPSKSANP
;
A
#
# COMPACT_ATOMS: atom_id res chain seq x y z
N MET A 1 -39.31 -11.62 6.40
CA MET A 1 -38.30 -11.58 5.33
C MET A 1 -38.28 -10.16 4.83
N ASP A 2 -37.17 -9.46 4.99
CA ASP A 2 -37.09 -8.02 4.78
C ASP A 2 -37.07 -7.69 3.27
N THR A 3 -38.25 -7.48 2.71
CA THR A 3 -38.48 -7.23 1.28
C THR A 3 -37.79 -5.96 0.77
N ASP A 4 -37.38 -5.07 1.67
CA ASP A 4 -36.67 -3.83 1.35
C ASP A 4 -35.18 -4.07 1.01
N PHE A 5 -34.59 -5.20 1.44
CA PHE A 5 -33.22 -5.57 1.09
C PHE A 5 -33.06 -5.87 -0.42
N TYR A 6 -34.04 -6.55 -1.03
CA TYR A 6 -33.95 -6.98 -2.44
C TYR A 6 -34.06 -5.81 -3.43
N ARG A 7 -34.85 -4.77 -3.11
CA ARG A 7 -35.05 -3.62 -3.99
C ARG A 7 -34.02 -2.50 -3.83
N SER A 8 -33.29 -2.45 -2.72
CA SER A 8 -32.38 -1.33 -2.41
C SER A 8 -30.90 -1.58 -2.71
N GLN A 9 -30.47 -2.82 -2.89
CA GLN A 9 -29.04 -3.15 -3.09
C GLN A 9 -28.72 -4.07 -4.29
N GLY A 10 -29.73 -4.56 -5.01
CA GLY A 10 -29.54 -5.37 -6.20
C GLY A 10 -29.65 -4.55 -7.49
N ILE A 11 -28.83 -4.87 -8.49
CA ILE A 11 -29.10 -4.52 -9.89
C ILE A 11 -29.32 -5.81 -10.66
N THR A 12 -30.20 -5.78 -11.65
CA THR A 12 -30.41 -6.89 -12.57
C THR A 12 -29.16 -7.11 -13.43
N ALA A 13 -28.97 -8.35 -13.92
CA ALA A 13 -27.91 -8.63 -14.87
C ALA A 13 -27.99 -7.73 -16.12
N SER A 14 -29.21 -7.42 -16.59
CA SER A 14 -29.41 -6.49 -17.72
C SER A 14 -28.88 -5.09 -17.42
N GLU A 15 -29.14 -4.56 -16.23
CA GLU A 15 -28.62 -3.24 -15.80
C GLU A 15 -27.09 -3.26 -15.68
N LEU A 16 -26.51 -4.36 -15.15
CA LEU A 16 -25.06 -4.51 -15.07
C LEU A 16 -24.41 -4.51 -16.47
N MET A 17 -24.97 -5.26 -17.41
CA MET A 17 -24.43 -5.35 -18.78
C MET A 17 -24.52 -4.04 -19.56
N GLN A 18 -25.35 -3.09 -19.13
CA GLN A 18 -25.49 -1.76 -19.73
C GLN A 18 -24.61 -0.69 -19.05
N LYS A 19 -23.97 -1.01 -17.91
CA LYS A 19 -23.07 -0.08 -17.23
C LYS A 19 -21.72 -0.02 -17.93
N SER A 20 -21.23 1.20 -18.15
CA SER A 20 -19.83 1.45 -18.45
C SER A 20 -19.06 1.65 -17.15
N PHE A 21 -17.94 0.97 -17.00
CA PHE A 21 -17.03 1.14 -15.88
C PHE A 21 -15.77 1.89 -16.34
N PRO A 22 -15.19 2.77 -15.51
CA PRO A 22 -13.89 3.33 -15.82
C PRO A 22 -12.82 2.22 -15.83
N GLU A 23 -11.74 2.44 -16.58
CA GLU A 23 -10.58 1.57 -16.51
C GLU A 23 -10.05 1.52 -15.07
N PRO A 24 -9.66 0.33 -14.57
CA PRO A 24 -9.08 0.22 -13.24
C PRO A 24 -7.84 1.11 -13.13
N LYS A 25 -7.68 1.82 -12.02
CA LYS A 25 -6.43 2.52 -11.75
C LYS A 25 -5.39 1.52 -11.24
N TRP A 26 -4.13 1.73 -11.59
CA TRP A 26 -3.03 0.86 -11.21
C TRP A 26 -1.88 1.66 -10.62
N ALA A 27 -1.35 1.17 -9.50
CA ALA A 27 -0.03 1.57 -9.03
C ALA A 27 1.06 0.93 -9.92
N ILE A 28 0.87 -0.34 -10.30
CA ILE A 28 1.69 -1.06 -11.29
C ILE A 28 0.74 -1.81 -12.25
N PRO A 29 0.69 -1.46 -13.55
CA PRO A 29 -0.19 -2.11 -14.52
C PRO A 29 -0.06 -3.64 -14.52
N GLY A 30 -1.20 -4.32 -14.40
CA GLY A 30 -1.29 -5.79 -14.42
C GLY A 30 -0.80 -6.51 -13.15
N ILE A 31 -0.31 -5.77 -12.14
CA ILE A 31 0.27 -6.36 -10.91
C ILE A 31 -0.39 -5.80 -9.66
N LEU A 32 -0.50 -4.47 -9.57
CA LEU A 32 -0.95 -3.78 -8.37
C LEU A 32 -2.08 -2.79 -8.69
N PRO A 33 -3.34 -3.25 -8.69
CA PRO A 33 -4.50 -2.40 -8.93
C PRO A 33 -4.80 -1.52 -7.70
N GLU A 34 -5.54 -0.43 -7.92
CA GLU A 34 -6.14 0.37 -6.85
C GLU A 34 -6.98 -0.51 -5.91
N GLY A 35 -6.88 -0.23 -4.60
CA GLY A 35 -7.56 -0.98 -3.55
C GLY A 35 -6.60 -1.63 -2.57
N LEU A 36 -7.12 -2.57 -1.77
CA LEU A 36 -6.35 -3.29 -0.76
C LEU A 36 -5.69 -4.54 -1.37
N ASN A 37 -4.37 -4.61 -1.25
CA ASN A 37 -3.56 -5.73 -1.73
C ASN A 37 -2.73 -6.31 -0.57
N ILE A 38 -2.55 -7.64 -0.55
CA ILE A 38 -1.76 -8.33 0.49
C ILE A 38 -0.55 -8.99 -0.14
N LEU A 39 0.65 -8.53 0.23
CA LEU A 39 1.91 -9.18 -0.13
C LEU A 39 2.23 -10.29 0.88
N GLY A 40 1.84 -11.53 0.54
CA GLY A 40 2.08 -12.72 1.35
C GLY A 40 3.42 -13.42 1.05
N GLY A 41 3.93 -14.19 2.01
CA GLY A 41 5.13 -15.00 1.82
C GLY A 41 5.86 -15.33 3.13
N LYS A 42 6.69 -16.38 3.10
CA LYS A 42 7.43 -16.83 4.29
C LYS A 42 8.33 -15.71 4.87
N PRO A 43 8.62 -15.74 6.19
CA PRO A 43 9.58 -14.81 6.79
C PRO A 43 10.92 -14.79 6.04
N LYS A 44 11.53 -13.60 5.95
CA LYS A 44 12.85 -13.39 5.30
C LYS A 44 12.94 -13.81 3.82
N LYS A 45 11.82 -13.81 3.09
CA LYS A 45 11.77 -14.09 1.63
C LYS A 45 11.61 -12.84 0.77
N GLY A 46 12.15 -11.70 1.22
CA GLY A 46 12.27 -10.50 0.37
C GLY A 46 11.00 -9.65 0.22
N LYS A 47 9.93 -9.89 0.99
CA LYS A 47 8.69 -9.08 0.91
C LYS A 47 8.96 -7.59 1.15
N SER A 48 9.62 -7.25 2.26
CA SER A 48 10.00 -5.86 2.57
C SER A 48 10.95 -5.26 1.54
N ILE A 49 11.84 -6.08 0.95
CA ILE A 49 12.74 -5.64 -0.12
C ILE A 49 11.94 -5.31 -1.39
N LEU A 50 11.00 -6.17 -1.78
CA LEU A 50 10.13 -5.95 -2.92
C LEU A 50 9.22 -4.74 -2.71
N ALA A 51 8.59 -4.62 -1.54
CA ALA A 51 7.72 -3.51 -1.20
C ALA A 51 8.48 -2.17 -1.21
N LEU A 52 9.66 -2.12 -0.60
CA LEU A 52 10.49 -0.92 -0.58
C LEU A 52 10.99 -0.54 -1.98
N ASN A 53 11.42 -1.50 -2.81
CA ASN A 53 11.79 -1.23 -4.20
C ASN A 53 10.62 -0.63 -5.00
N ILE A 54 9.42 -1.21 -4.89
CA ILE A 54 8.22 -0.68 -5.56
C ILE A 54 7.94 0.77 -5.12
N CYS A 55 8.10 1.05 -3.83
CA CYS A 55 7.93 2.40 -3.30
C CYS A 55 8.96 3.39 -3.86
N LEU A 56 10.22 2.98 -4.01
CA LEU A 56 11.26 3.78 -4.64
C LEU A 56 10.97 4.00 -6.13
N ASP A 57 10.62 2.94 -6.87
CA ASP A 57 10.28 3.02 -8.30
C ASP A 57 9.16 4.03 -8.53
N ILE A 58 8.07 3.97 -7.76
CA ILE A 58 6.94 4.90 -7.87
C ILE A 58 7.33 6.32 -7.45
N ALA A 59 8.07 6.49 -6.36
CA ALA A 59 8.46 7.81 -5.88
C ALA A 59 9.45 8.51 -6.84
N LEU A 60 10.31 7.75 -7.52
CA LEU A 60 11.24 8.23 -8.54
C LEU A 60 10.58 8.37 -9.93
N GLY A 61 9.42 7.74 -10.15
CA GLY A 61 8.79 7.67 -11.47
C GLY A 61 9.53 6.77 -12.47
N LYS A 62 10.22 5.75 -11.96
CA LYS A 62 10.99 4.77 -12.76
C LYS A 62 10.16 3.53 -13.10
N PRO A 63 10.55 2.75 -14.13
CA PRO A 63 9.86 1.51 -14.42
C PRO A 63 9.86 0.56 -13.22
N ALA A 64 8.68 0.17 -12.75
CA ALA A 64 8.54 -0.79 -11.68
C ALA A 64 9.07 -2.16 -12.12
N LEU A 65 9.73 -2.87 -11.21
CA LEU A 65 10.28 -4.21 -11.47
C LEU A 65 11.23 -4.24 -12.69
N GLY A 66 11.91 -3.12 -12.94
CA GLY A 66 12.92 -2.95 -13.98
C GLY A 66 12.39 -2.77 -15.42
N LYS A 67 11.08 -2.88 -15.66
CA LYS A 67 10.54 -2.81 -17.04
C LYS A 67 9.11 -2.32 -17.19
N ILE A 68 8.31 -2.30 -16.14
CA ILE A 68 6.89 -1.94 -16.25
C ILE A 68 6.78 -0.43 -16.14
N HIS A 69 6.39 0.23 -17.22
CA HIS A 69 6.14 1.66 -17.19
C HIS A 69 5.02 1.97 -16.19
N ILE A 70 5.25 2.95 -15.34
CA ILE A 70 4.32 3.42 -14.32
C ILE A 70 4.32 4.95 -14.32
N GLU A 71 3.23 5.52 -13.85
CA GLU A 71 3.19 6.94 -13.50
C GLU A 71 3.70 7.11 -12.06
N GLY A 72 4.66 8.01 -11.88
CA GLY A 72 5.23 8.29 -10.56
C GLY A 72 4.28 9.05 -9.65
N GLY A 73 4.56 9.08 -8.35
CA GLY A 73 3.72 9.81 -7.39
C GLY A 73 4.22 9.72 -5.96
N SER A 74 3.52 10.40 -5.06
CA SER A 74 3.81 10.37 -3.62
C SER A 74 3.55 8.98 -3.05
N VAL A 75 4.42 8.52 -2.15
CA VAL A 75 4.37 7.18 -1.55
C VAL A 75 4.58 7.28 -0.05
N ILE A 76 3.83 6.47 0.70
CA ILE A 76 3.94 6.40 2.16
C ILE A 76 4.30 4.96 2.55
N TYR A 77 5.34 4.79 3.35
CA TYR A 77 5.79 3.47 3.82
C TYR A 77 5.84 3.42 5.36
N PHE A 78 5.01 2.57 5.96
CA PHE A 78 5.07 2.23 7.37
C PHE A 78 5.93 0.96 7.57
N ALA A 79 7.22 1.14 7.85
CA ALA A 79 8.20 0.09 8.13
C ALA A 79 8.21 -0.29 9.61
N LEU A 80 7.17 -0.97 10.07
CA LEU A 80 6.93 -1.28 11.48
C LEU A 80 7.83 -2.37 12.07
N GLU A 81 8.68 -3.00 11.26
CA GLU A 81 9.67 -4.00 11.70
C GLU A 81 11.13 -3.53 11.62
N ASP A 82 11.42 -2.49 10.85
CA ASP A 82 12.77 -1.97 10.64
C ASP A 82 12.95 -0.62 11.37
N ASN A 83 14.17 -0.34 11.83
CA ASN A 83 14.53 1.00 12.30
C ASN A 83 15.07 1.85 11.15
N TYR A 84 15.19 3.17 11.35
CA TYR A 84 15.67 4.08 10.31
C TYR A 84 17.07 3.73 9.78
N ARG A 85 17.98 3.26 10.65
CA ARG A 85 19.32 2.83 10.22
C ARG A 85 19.24 1.70 9.18
N ARG A 86 18.45 0.64 9.46
CA ARG A 86 18.27 -0.48 8.52
C ARG A 86 17.55 -0.06 7.24
N LEU A 87 16.57 0.84 7.34
CA LEU A 87 15.91 1.40 6.16
C LEU A 87 16.90 2.18 5.29
N GLN A 88 17.73 3.04 5.91
CA GLN A 88 18.74 3.81 5.20
C GLN A 88 19.75 2.90 4.49
N GLU A 89 20.27 1.86 5.17
CA GLU A 89 21.19 0.88 4.57
C GLU A 89 20.56 0.17 3.35
N ARG A 90 19.28 -0.22 3.45
CA ARG A 90 18.54 -0.86 2.34
C ARG A 90 18.30 0.09 1.18
N MET A 91 17.83 1.30 1.48
CA MET A 91 17.57 2.32 0.46
C MET A 91 18.85 2.71 -0.27
N ALA A 92 19.96 2.92 0.44
CA ALA A 92 21.25 3.22 -0.18
C ALA A 92 21.67 2.11 -1.16
N THR A 93 21.42 0.84 -0.81
CA THR A 93 21.69 -0.29 -1.70
C THR A 93 20.78 -0.29 -2.94
N MET A 94 19.50 0.05 -2.77
CA MET A 94 18.49 0.01 -3.85
C MET A 94 18.57 1.22 -4.79
N LEU A 95 18.87 2.40 -4.25
CA LEU A 95 18.99 3.65 -4.99
C LEU A 95 20.22 3.65 -5.91
N GLY A 96 21.31 3.00 -5.49
CA GLY A 96 22.56 3.05 -6.25
C GLY A 96 23.06 4.49 -6.38
N ASP A 97 23.09 5.00 -7.61
CA ASP A 97 23.51 6.37 -7.92
C ASP A 97 22.34 7.39 -7.88
N ASP A 98 21.11 6.94 -7.64
CA ASP A 98 19.95 7.82 -7.55
C ASP A 98 19.90 8.60 -6.23
N ASP A 99 19.44 9.84 -6.31
CA ASP A 99 19.07 10.60 -5.12
C ASP A 99 17.83 10.00 -4.44
N ALA A 100 17.78 10.14 -3.11
CA ALA A 100 16.60 9.74 -2.35
C ALA A 100 15.39 10.61 -2.72
N PRO A 101 14.24 10.02 -3.10
CA PRO A 101 13.10 10.80 -3.58
C PRO A 101 12.38 11.53 -2.43
N GLU A 102 12.15 12.83 -2.58
CA GLU A 102 11.35 13.63 -1.63
C GLU A 102 9.90 13.13 -1.52
N ARG A 103 9.40 12.45 -2.56
CA ARG A 103 8.05 11.92 -2.65
C ARG A 103 7.83 10.62 -1.87
N LEU A 104 8.84 10.07 -1.19
CA LEU A 104 8.72 8.90 -0.33
C LEU A 104 8.79 9.28 1.15
N THR A 105 7.68 9.17 1.86
CA THR A 105 7.63 9.41 3.30
C THR A 105 7.65 8.10 4.08
N LEU A 106 8.54 8.00 5.07
CA LEU A 106 8.79 6.78 5.84
C LEU A 106 8.39 6.96 7.30
N PHE A 107 7.69 5.97 7.84
CA PHE A 107 7.37 5.86 9.27
C PHE A 107 7.90 4.53 9.79
N ASN A 108 8.71 4.53 10.84
CA ASN A 108 9.19 3.28 11.47
C ASN A 108 8.33 2.85 12.68
N GLU A 109 7.30 3.62 13.01
CA GLU A 109 6.36 3.29 14.08
C GLU A 109 4.98 3.90 13.86
N ILE A 110 3.96 3.22 14.39
CA ILE A 110 2.62 3.78 14.59
C ILE A 110 2.06 3.25 15.91
N ARG A 111 1.84 4.15 16.86
CA ARG A 111 1.46 3.81 18.25
C ARG A 111 -0.03 4.03 18.49
N GLY A 112 -0.61 3.28 19.42
CA GLY A 112 -2.02 3.38 19.82
C GLY A 112 -2.74 2.05 19.67
N ASP A 113 -4.02 2.04 20.04
CA ASP A 113 -4.93 0.94 19.71
C ASP A 113 -5.31 0.95 18.23
N ASP A 114 -6.08 -0.06 17.80
CA ASP A 114 -6.47 -0.25 16.40
C ASP A 114 -7.18 0.99 15.82
N ASN A 115 -8.07 1.62 16.59
CA ASN A 115 -8.79 2.83 16.17
C ASN A 115 -7.85 4.03 16.08
N SER A 116 -6.96 4.23 17.04
CA SER A 116 -5.99 5.32 17.05
C SER A 116 -5.01 5.19 15.88
N LYS A 117 -4.57 3.98 15.54
CA LYS A 117 -3.72 3.71 14.37
C LYS A 117 -4.45 4.05 13.07
N LEU A 118 -5.73 3.69 12.94
CA LEU A 118 -6.54 4.03 11.78
C LEU A 118 -6.71 5.55 11.61
N ILE A 119 -7.02 6.27 12.69
CA ILE A 119 -7.14 7.74 12.66
C ILE A 119 -5.81 8.37 12.22
N LYS A 120 -4.68 7.89 12.75
CA LYS A 120 -3.35 8.39 12.36
C LYS A 120 -3.03 8.09 10.90
N LEU A 121 -3.38 6.89 10.42
CA LEU A 121 -3.22 6.54 9.00
C LEU A 121 -4.04 7.50 8.11
N GLU A 122 -5.30 7.77 8.47
CA GLU A 122 -6.14 8.71 7.74
C GLU A 122 -5.57 10.14 7.74
N GLN A 123 -5.07 10.61 8.89
CA GLN A 123 -4.41 11.92 9.00
C GLN A 123 -3.16 12.00 8.13
N VAL A 124 -2.33 10.96 8.14
CA VAL A 124 -1.15 10.87 7.29
C VAL A 124 -1.57 10.94 5.82
N ILE A 125 -2.58 10.19 5.38
CA ILE A 125 -3.08 10.23 4.01
C ILE A 125 -3.56 11.63 3.62
N LYS A 126 -4.36 12.28 4.47
CA LYS A 126 -4.90 13.63 4.21
C LYS A 126 -3.83 14.72 4.14
N ASN A 127 -2.70 14.53 4.80
CA ASN A 127 -1.59 15.48 4.82
C ASN A 127 -0.59 15.28 3.67
N HIS A 128 -0.82 14.30 2.80
CA HIS A 128 0.01 14.07 1.62
C HIS A 128 -0.80 14.30 0.35
N ASP A 129 -0.15 14.86 -0.67
CA ASP A 129 -0.76 15.11 -1.97
C ASP A 129 -1.06 13.80 -2.68
N ASN A 130 -2.29 13.29 -2.49
CA ASN A 130 -2.89 12.13 -3.17
C ASN A 130 -1.90 10.97 -3.36
N PRO A 131 -1.48 10.27 -2.28
CA PRO A 131 -0.46 9.24 -2.36
C PRO A 131 -0.89 8.11 -3.32
N ARG A 132 0.00 7.77 -4.26
CA ARG A 132 -0.22 6.71 -5.25
C ARG A 132 -0.12 5.32 -4.64
N LEU A 133 0.67 5.18 -3.58
CA LEU A 133 0.85 3.93 -2.87
C LEU A 133 1.06 4.17 -1.38
N ILE A 134 0.41 3.35 -0.56
CA ILE A 134 0.62 3.28 0.88
C ILE A 134 0.99 1.83 1.21
N VAL A 135 2.11 1.63 1.88
CA VAL A 135 2.59 0.31 2.32
C VAL A 135 2.60 0.24 3.84
N ILE A 136 2.07 -0.87 4.37
CA ILE A 136 2.16 -1.22 5.79
C ILE A 136 2.94 -2.53 5.91
N ASP A 137 4.19 -2.43 6.35
CA ASP A 137 5.11 -3.55 6.50
C ASP A 137 5.52 -3.72 7.98
N THR A 138 4.84 -4.54 8.79
CA THR A 138 3.87 -5.58 8.41
C THR A 138 2.47 -5.31 8.95
N LEU A 139 1.45 -5.85 8.27
CA LEU A 139 0.06 -5.82 8.75
C LEU A 139 -0.08 -6.40 10.16
N ALA A 140 0.72 -7.41 10.52
CA ALA A 140 0.72 -8.02 11.85
C ALA A 140 1.23 -7.07 12.97
N LYS A 141 2.03 -6.05 12.65
CA LYS A 141 2.40 -5.00 13.60
C LYS A 141 1.34 -3.91 13.69
N PHE A 142 0.64 -3.66 12.59
CA PHE A 142 -0.46 -2.71 12.54
C PHE A 142 -1.69 -3.24 13.30
N TYR A 143 -2.09 -4.48 13.03
CA TYR A 143 -3.09 -5.24 13.77
C TYR A 143 -2.43 -6.48 14.40
N PRO A 144 -1.88 -6.35 15.62
CA PRO A 144 -1.40 -7.51 16.36
C PRO A 144 -2.53 -8.51 16.50
N SER A 145 -2.31 -9.75 16.06
CA SER A 145 -3.25 -10.83 16.37
C SER A 145 -3.40 -10.88 17.88
N LYS A 146 -4.63 -10.75 18.40
CA LYS A 146 -4.93 -11.18 19.76
C LYS A 146 -4.51 -12.65 19.80
N SER A 147 -3.52 -12.98 20.63
CA SER A 147 -3.11 -14.37 20.80
C SER A 147 -4.36 -15.20 21.07
N ALA A 148 -4.57 -16.27 20.29
CA ALA A 148 -5.40 -17.36 20.76
C ALA A 148 -4.71 -17.86 22.03
N ASN A 149 -5.28 -17.57 23.19
CA ASN A 149 -4.83 -18.18 24.43
C ASN A 149 -4.99 -19.71 24.27
N PRO A 150 -3.98 -20.51 24.65
CA PRO A 150 -4.12 -21.96 24.73
C PRO A 150 -5.17 -22.37 25.76
#